data_AF-A0A4Y2D3N9-F1
#
_entry.id   AF-A0A4Y2D3N9-F1
#
_cell.length_a   1.000
_cell.length_b   1.000
_cell.length_c   1.000
_cell.angle_alpha   90.00
_cell.angle_beta   90.00
_cell.angle_gamma   90.00
#
_symmetry.space_group_name_H-M   'P 1'
#
loop_
_entity.id
_entity.type
_entity.pdbx_description
1 polymer ?
#
loop_
_entity_poly.entity_id
_entity_poly.type
_entity_poly.pdbx_seq_one_letter_code
_entity_poly.pdbx_strand_id
1 'polypeptide(L)'
;MELEKNKKKRSVIRQLTTKLLTKIEAIYSKTDIAMDEKLENLRDFSVQLAEKLIELKHLDSQIETDTSVDELEDEIIQSQEYQEKAIILERTTADIHKPAHRKSRSNCDSKRNF
;
A
#
# COMPACT_ATOMS: atom_id res chain seq x y z
N MET A 1 2.86 -8.33 -22.32
CA MET A 1 1.85 -7.30 -22.05
C MET A 1 2.53 -5.95 -21.95
N GLU A 2 2.06 -4.95 -22.71
CA GLU A 2 2.66 -3.60 -22.74
C GLU A 2 2.30 -2.80 -21.48
N LEU A 3 1.06 -2.93 -20.99
CA LEU A 3 0.59 -2.39 -19.71
C LEU A 3 1.53 -2.74 -18.53
N GLU A 4 1.92 -4.01 -18.40
CA GLU A 4 2.85 -4.45 -17.35
C GLU A 4 4.26 -3.86 -17.50
N LYS A 5 4.73 -3.60 -18.73
CA LYS A 5 5.98 -2.86 -18.93
C LYS A 5 5.83 -1.41 -18.50
N ASN A 6 4.70 -0.77 -18.81
CA ASN A 6 4.43 0.62 -18.45
C ASN A 6 4.34 0.78 -16.92
N LYS A 7 3.66 -0.13 -16.22
CA LYS A 7 3.63 -0.18 -14.74
C LYS A 7 5.04 -0.28 -14.15
N LYS A 8 5.91 -1.14 -14.72
CA LYS A 8 7.33 -1.27 -14.29
C LYS A 8 8.14 -0.01 -14.57
N LYS A 9 8.03 0.57 -15.77
CA LYS A 9 8.70 1.84 -16.14
C LYS A 9 8.28 2.97 -15.18
N ARG A 10 6.97 3.12 -14.92
CA ARG A 10 6.44 4.08 -13.95
C ARG A 10 7.10 3.93 -12.58
N SER A 11 7.22 2.70 -12.09
CA SER A 11 7.88 2.44 -10.80
C SER A 11 9.33 2.91 -10.79
N VAL A 12 10.10 2.58 -11.83
CA VAL A 12 11.50 3.00 -11.96
C VAL A 12 11.61 4.53 -12.03
N ILE A 13 10.78 5.20 -12.83
CA ILE A 13 10.80 6.66 -12.96
C ILE A 13 10.43 7.32 -11.65
N ARG A 14 9.42 6.84 -10.92
CA ARG A 14 9.10 7.34 -9.57
C ARG A 14 10.30 7.25 -8.64
N GLN A 15 11.00 6.11 -8.63
CA GLN A 15 12.21 5.94 -7.81
C GLN A 15 13.32 6.92 -8.22
N LEU A 16 13.53 7.13 -9.52
CA LEU A 16 14.53 8.08 -10.02
C LEU A 16 14.17 9.53 -9.69
N THR A 17 12.89 9.90 -9.80
CA THR A 17 12.36 11.21 -9.40
C THR A 17 12.58 11.46 -7.91
N THR A 18 12.25 10.50 -7.04
CA THR A 18 12.52 10.61 -5.60
C THR A 18 14.01 10.78 -5.33
N LYS A 19 14.89 10.03 -6.00
CA LYS A 19 16.34 10.20 -5.86
C LYS A 19 16.82 11.59 -6.28
N LEU A 20 16.25 12.18 -7.33
CA LEU A 20 16.58 13.55 -7.72
C LEU A 20 16.11 14.58 -6.67
N LEU A 21 14.90 14.41 -6.12
CA LEU A 21 14.41 15.27 -5.05
C LEU A 21 15.35 15.23 -3.83
N THR A 22 15.77 14.04 -3.40
CA THR A 22 16.73 13.90 -2.29
C THR A 22 18.07 14.56 -2.60
N LYS A 23 18.55 14.52 -3.85
CA LYS A 23 19.77 15.22 -4.25
C LYS A 23 19.61 16.73 -4.21
N ILE A 24 18.48 17.25 -4.67
CA ILE A 24 18.14 18.68 -4.60
C ILE A 24 18.12 19.13 -3.13
N GLU A 25 17.40 18.42 -2.27
CA GLU A 25 17.35 18.67 -0.82
C GLU A 25 18.75 18.68 -0.21
N ALA A 26 19.57 17.67 -0.51
CA ALA A 26 20.94 17.59 -0.01
C ALA A 26 21.81 18.77 -0.45
N ILE A 27 21.71 19.20 -1.71
CA ILE A 27 22.44 20.39 -2.18
C ILE A 27 21.94 21.65 -1.48
N TYR A 28 20.63 21.79 -1.27
CA TYR A 28 20.07 22.93 -0.53
C TYR A 28 20.59 22.99 0.91
N SER A 29 20.72 21.85 1.59
CA SER A 29 21.22 21.77 2.97
C SER A 29 22.73 21.99 3.10
N LYS A 30 23.51 21.79 2.05
CA LYS A 30 24.96 22.03 2.06
C LYS A 30 25.29 23.53 2.10
N THR A 31 26.16 23.88 3.04
CA THR A 31 26.68 25.24 3.27
C THR A 31 28.14 25.42 2.86
N ASP A 32 28.81 24.31 2.51
CA ASP A 32 30.23 24.22 2.17
C ASP A 32 30.52 24.29 0.66
N ILE A 33 29.48 24.39 -0.17
CA ILE A 33 29.59 24.50 -1.63
C ILE A 33 29.52 25.97 -2.05
N ALA A 34 30.33 26.35 -3.05
CA ALA A 34 30.26 27.66 -3.68
C ALA A 34 28.86 27.92 -4.28
N MET A 35 28.35 29.15 -4.15
CA MET A 35 26.99 29.48 -4.58
C MET A 35 26.76 29.24 -6.08
N ASP A 36 27.75 29.53 -6.92
CA ASP A 36 27.66 29.33 -8.37
C ASP A 36 27.54 27.85 -8.73
N GLU A 37 28.37 26.99 -8.11
CA GLU A 37 28.30 25.54 -8.27
C GLU A 37 26.97 24.99 -7.76
N LYS A 38 26.46 25.53 -6.65
CA LYS A 38 25.13 25.17 -6.11
C LYS A 38 24.02 25.51 -7.10
N LEU A 39 24.05 26.69 -7.71
CA LEU A 39 23.05 27.12 -8.69
C LEU A 39 23.09 26.30 -9.98
N GLU A 40 24.29 25.98 -10.48
CA GLU A 40 24.47 25.14 -11.67
C GLU A 40 23.88 23.74 -11.45
N ASN A 41 24.26 23.08 -10.35
CA ASN A 41 23.72 21.76 -10.00
C ASN A 41 22.19 21.76 -9.84
N LEU A 42 21.64 22.80 -9.20
CA LEU A 42 20.19 22.93 -9.02
C LEU A 42 19.46 23.12 -10.35
N ARG A 43 20.04 23.89 -11.28
CA ARG A 43 19.49 24.06 -12.63
C ARG A 43 19.44 22.72 -13.36
N ASP A 44 20.53 21.96 -13.33
CA ASP A 44 20.60 20.66 -13.99
C ASP A 44 19.62 19.65 -13.40
N PHE A 45 19.50 19.59 -12.07
CA PHE A 45 18.52 18.73 -11.42
C PHE A 45 17.08 19.16 -11.69
N SER A 46 16.82 20.47 -11.80
CA SER A 46 15.50 20.99 -12.15
C SER A 46 15.07 20.58 -13.55
N VAL A 47 15.98 20.65 -14.54
CA VAL A 47 15.71 20.18 -15.92
C VAL A 47 15.42 18.68 -15.93
N GLN A 48 16.28 17.87 -15.29
CA GLN A 48 16.07 16.42 -15.19
C GLN A 48 14.76 16.06 -14.48
N LEU A 49 14.40 16.82 -13.44
CA LEU A 49 13.15 16.61 -12.71
C LEU A 49 11.94 16.91 -13.60
N ALA A 50 11.96 18.01 -14.35
CA ALA A 50 10.89 18.36 -15.27
C ALA A 50 10.66 17.28 -16.33
N GLU A 51 11.72 16.77 -16.96
CA GLU A 51 11.65 15.68 -17.94
C GLU A 51 11.02 14.42 -17.34
N LYS A 52 11.47 14.00 -16.15
CA LYS A 52 10.90 12.81 -15.49
C LYS A 52 9.45 12.98 -15.07
N LEU A 53 9.04 14.19 -14.68
CA LEU A 53 7.64 14.47 -14.34
C LEU A 53 6.74 14.40 -15.57
N ILE A 54 7.22 14.88 -16.73
CA ILE A 54 6.50 14.75 -18.00
C ILE A 54 6.37 13.27 -18.37
N GLU A 55 7.47 12.51 -18.31
CA GLU A 55 7.46 11.07 -18.59
C GLU A 55 6.51 10.32 -17.65
N LEU A 56 6.53 10.67 -16.36
CA LEU A 56 5.66 10.06 -15.36
C LEU A 56 4.19 10.35 -15.64
N LYS A 57 3.84 11.60 -15.97
CA LYS A 57 2.48 11.99 -16.33
C LYS A 57 1.99 11.24 -17.57
N HIS A 58 2.86 11.08 -18.56
CA HIS A 58 2.52 10.33 -19.77
C HIS A 58 2.26 8.85 -19.47
N LEU A 59 3.11 8.21 -18.68
CA LEU A 59 2.92 6.82 -18.27
C LEU A 59 1.69 6.63 -17.40
N ASP A 60 1.41 7.53 -16.47
CA ASP A 60 0.21 7.47 -15.62
C ASP A 60 -1.05 7.52 -16.51
N SER A 61 -1.12 8.44 -17.47
CA SER A 61 -2.24 8.55 -18.42
C SER A 61 -2.36 7.33 -19.33
N GLN A 62 -1.24 6.78 -19.80
CA GLN A 62 -1.25 5.58 -20.64
C GLN A 62 -1.75 4.36 -19.85
N ILE A 63 -1.27 4.16 -18.61
CA ILE A 63 -1.72 3.06 -17.75
C ILE A 63 -3.21 3.18 -17.45
N GLU A 64 -3.69 4.39 -17.15
CA GLU A 64 -5.11 4.64 -16.90
C GLU A 64 -5.97 4.27 -18.12
N THR A 65 -5.50 4.59 -19.33
CA THR A 65 -6.21 4.25 -20.58
C THR A 65 -6.14 2.75 -20.92
N ASP A 66 -5.00 2.13 -20.66
CA ASP A 66 -4.73 0.73 -21.01
C ASP A 66 -5.31 -0.27 -20.00
N THR A 67 -5.68 0.18 -18.79
CA THR A 67 -6.30 -0.67 -17.77
C THR A 67 -7.78 -0.84 -18.09
N SER A 68 -8.22 -2.09 -18.30
CA SER A 68 -9.63 -2.35 -18.64
C SER A 68 -10.54 -2.24 -17.42
N VAL A 69 -11.81 -1.90 -17.65
CA VAL A 69 -12.82 -1.89 -16.59
C VAL A 69 -13.03 -3.31 -16.03
N ASP A 70 -13.02 -4.33 -16.89
CA ASP A 70 -13.15 -5.73 -16.49
C ASP A 70 -12.04 -6.16 -15.51
N GLU A 71 -10.79 -5.73 -15.76
CA GLU A 71 -9.66 -6.00 -14.85
C GLU A 71 -9.88 -5.36 -13.46
N LEU A 72 -10.47 -4.16 -13.42
CA LEU A 72 -10.79 -3.47 -12.17
C LEU A 72 -11.95 -4.15 -11.44
N GLU A 73 -12.98 -4.57 -12.17
CA GLU A 73 -14.13 -5.29 -11.61
C GLU A 73 -13.71 -6.63 -11.01
N ASP A 74 -12.87 -7.39 -11.71
CA ASP A 74 -12.32 -8.66 -11.23
C ASP A 74 -11.52 -8.47 -9.93
N GLU A 75 -10.68 -7.43 -9.84
CA GLU A 75 -9.91 -7.12 -8.63
C GLU A 75 -10.82 -6.75 -7.44
N ILE A 76 -11.92 -6.01 -7.69
CA ILE A 76 -12.91 -5.66 -6.68
C ILE A 76 -13.63 -6.91 -6.17
N ILE A 77 -14.11 -7.77 -7.07
CA ILE A 77 -14.82 -9.00 -6.72
C ILE A 77 -13.92 -9.91 -5.87
N GLN A 78 -12.67 -10.14 -6.32
CA GLN A 78 -11.71 -10.95 -5.57
C GLN A 78 -11.44 -10.39 -4.17
N SER A 79 -11.31 -9.07 -4.04
CA SER A 79 -11.09 -8.41 -2.76
C SER A 79 -12.29 -8.56 -1.82
N GLN A 80 -13.51 -8.43 -2.33
CA GLN A 80 -14.73 -8.63 -1.56
C GLN A 80 -14.88 -10.08 -1.09
N GLU A 81 -14.66 -11.04 -1.97
CA GLU A 81 -14.69 -12.46 -1.60
C GLU A 81 -13.65 -12.80 -0.52
N TYR A 82 -12.45 -12.21 -0.59
CA TYR A 82 -11.42 -12.40 0.41
C TYR A 82 -11.83 -11.82 1.77
N GLN A 83 -12.43 -10.64 1.78
CA GLN A 83 -12.98 -10.02 3.00
C GLN A 83 -14.09 -10.88 3.63
N GLU A 84 -15.01 -11.41 2.83
CA GLU A 84 -16.07 -12.31 3.32
C GLU A 84 -15.48 -13.59 3.94
N LYS A 85 -14.50 -14.21 3.27
CA LYS A 85 -13.79 -15.39 3.80
C LYS A 85 -13.10 -15.08 5.13
N ALA A 86 -12.47 -13.91 5.27
CA ALA A 86 -11.84 -13.49 6.51
C ALA A 86 -12.87 -13.33 7.65
N ILE A 87 -14.02 -12.71 7.39
CA ILE A 87 -15.10 -12.55 8.37
C ILE A 87 -15.66 -13.91 8.82
N ILE A 88 -15.86 -14.84 7.89
CA ILE A 88 -16.34 -16.20 8.22
C ILE A 88 -15.30 -16.92 9.10
N LEU A 89 -14.02 -16.80 8.76
CA LEU A 89 -12.94 -17.40 9.55
C LEU A 89 -12.86 -16.79 10.96
N GLU A 90 -13.02 -15.48 11.10
CA GLU A 90 -13.06 -14.81 12.40
C GLU A 90 -14.24 -15.31 13.26
N ARG A 91 -15.44 -15.42 12.67
CA ARG A 91 -16.62 -15.93 13.37
C ARG A 91 -16.46 -17.37 13.82
N THR A 92 -15.97 -18.24 12.93
CA THR A 92 -15.78 -19.66 13.24
C THR A 92 -14.70 -19.89 14.30
N THR A 93 -13.63 -19.09 14.31
CA THR A 93 -12.58 -19.17 15.34
C THR A 93 -13.00 -18.56 16.69
N ALA A 94 -13.87 -17.53 16.68
CA ALA A 94 -14.48 -16.98 17.89
C ALA A 94 -15.43 -17.98 18.58
N ASP A 95 -16.19 -18.77 17.82
CA ASP A 95 -17.07 -19.80 18.39
C ASP A 95 -16.29 -20.98 19.01
N ILE A 96 -15.04 -21.21 18.59
CA ILE A 96 -14.13 -22.21 19.20
C ILE A 96 -13.58 -21.73 20.57
N HIS A 97 -13.52 -20.41 20.82
CA HIS A 97 -13.00 -19.83 22.06
C HIS A 97 -14.07 -19.46 23.09
N LYS A 98 -15.36 -19.79 22.89
CA LYS A 98 -16.37 -19.61 23.94
C LYS A 98 -16.09 -20.55 25.11
N PRO A 99 -15.74 -20.06 26.32
CA PRO A 99 -15.59 -20.93 27.47
C PRO A 99 -16.95 -21.52 27.81
N ALA A 100 -17.06 -22.84 27.71
CA ALA A 100 -18.23 -23.57 28.17
C ALA A 100 -18.34 -23.41 29.69
N HIS A 101 -19.09 -22.40 30.15
CA HIS A 101 -19.55 -22.35 31.53
C HIS A 101 -20.49 -23.54 31.78
N ARG A 102 -19.92 -24.66 32.22
CA ARG A 102 -20.64 -25.78 32.82
C ARG A 102 -21.46 -25.23 33.99
N LYS A 103 -22.79 -25.18 33.83
CA LYS A 103 -23.72 -25.10 34.96
C LYS A 103 -23.52 -26.36 35.82
N SER A 104 -22.78 -26.24 36.92
CA SER A 104 -22.78 -27.21 38.00
C SER A 104 -24.17 -27.19 38.66
N ARG A 105 -25.02 -28.16 38.32
CA ARG A 105 -26.20 -28.51 39.13
C ARG A 105 -25.69 -29.00 40.48
N SER A 106 -25.79 -28.18 41.53
CA SER A 106 -25.66 -28.66 42.90
C SER A 106 -26.97 -29.38 43.26
N ASN A 107 -26.94 -30.71 43.21
CA ASN A 107 -27.95 -31.55 43.84
C ASN A 107 -27.75 -31.44 45.36
N CYS A 108 -28.63 -30.69 46.03
CA CYS A 108 -28.76 -30.77 47.48
C CYS A 108 -29.87 -31.76 47.83
N ASP A 109 -29.60 -33.05 47.65
CA ASP A 109 -30.34 -34.12 48.32
C ASP A 109 -29.76 -34.27 49.73
N SER A 110 -30.28 -33.50 50.69
CA SER A 110 -30.05 -33.77 52.11
C SER A 110 -31.20 -34.60 52.66
N LYS A 111 -30.84 -35.87 52.89
CA LYS A 111 -31.61 -36.93 53.54
C LYS A 111 -32.19 -36.47 54.89
N ARG A 112 -33.48 -36.80 55.09
CA ARG A 112 -34.08 -37.49 56.25
C ARG A 112 -33.19 -37.62 57.50
N ASN A 113 -33.66 -37.16 58.67
CA ASN A 113 -33.93 -38.01 59.83
C ASN A 113 -34.33 -37.23 61.11
N PHE A 114 -35.29 -37.83 61.82
CA PHE A 114 -35.87 -37.55 63.15
C PHE A 114 -36.86 -36.39 63.29
#